data_AF-A0A820VZG5-F1
#
_entry.id   AF-A0A820VZG5-F1
#
_cell.length_a   1.000
_cell.length_b   1.000
_cell.length_c   1.000
_cell.angle_alpha   90.00
_cell.angle_beta   90.00
_cell.angle_gamma   90.00
#
_symmetry.space_group_name_H-M   'P 1'
#
loop_
_entity.id
_entity.type
_entity.pdbx_description
1 polymer ?
#
loop_
_entity_poly.entity_id
_entity_poly.type
_entity_poly.pdbx_seq_one_letter_code
_entity_poly.pdbx_strand_id
1 'polypeptide(L)'
;GVKGVFELARERQPCIVFIDEIDALCGQRNDTESESSRRVKTEFLVQMQGVGTDNAGVLVLAATNIPWALDTAIRRRFEKRIYIPLPGVNERAAMFKTHLGTNTFHMIKEHEWMQLAQNSEHYSGADIGFVCREALLRPIRRLGSAAHFKRVQNPKPDGPRELWLTCSPGDPYAQALTLDQIKSEELCEPPVTMSDMEGALV
;
A
#
# COMPACT_ATOMS: atom_id res chain seq x y z
N GLY A 1 3.36 19.41 -21.49
CA GLY A 1 2.66 18.52 -22.46
C GLY A 1 3.53 17.33 -22.77
N VAL A 2 3.00 16.31 -23.48
CA VAL A 2 3.70 15.04 -23.76
C VAL A 2 5.10 15.26 -24.37
N LYS A 3 5.22 16.15 -25.36
CA LYS A 3 6.50 16.51 -25.99
C LYS A 3 7.60 16.89 -25.01
N GLY A 4 7.31 17.81 -24.08
CA GLY A 4 8.31 18.29 -23.11
C GLY A 4 8.78 17.21 -22.13
N VAL A 5 7.93 16.22 -21.81
CA VAL A 5 8.35 15.08 -20.97
C VAL A 5 9.37 14.22 -21.71
N PHE A 6 9.13 13.93 -22.99
CA PHE A 6 10.06 13.14 -23.80
C PHE A 6 11.35 13.89 -24.14
N GLU A 7 11.28 15.20 -24.38
CA GLU A 7 12.49 16.04 -24.56
C GLU A 7 13.36 16.01 -23.30
N LEU A 8 12.77 16.25 -22.13
CA LEU A 8 13.50 16.18 -20.86
C LEU A 8 14.08 14.78 -20.59
N ALA A 9 13.34 13.72 -20.93
CA ALA A 9 13.82 12.35 -20.78
C ALA A 9 15.02 12.05 -21.68
N ARG A 10 15.04 12.58 -22.92
CA ARG A 10 16.18 12.46 -23.84
C ARG A 10 17.40 13.25 -23.37
N GLU A 11 17.20 14.45 -22.83
CA GLU A 11 18.29 15.25 -22.26
C GLU A 11 18.93 14.60 -21.03
N ARG A 12 18.19 13.73 -20.32
CA ARG A 12 18.61 13.11 -19.07
C ARG A 12 18.84 11.60 -19.19
N GLN A 13 19.26 11.11 -20.34
CA GLN A 13 19.57 9.70 -20.53
C GLN A 13 20.70 9.24 -19.59
N PRO A 14 20.62 8.02 -19.00
CA PRO A 14 19.52 7.06 -19.11
C PRO A 14 18.29 7.44 -18.26
N CYS A 15 17.09 7.37 -18.84
CA CYS A 15 15.85 7.83 -18.20
C CYS A 15 14.72 6.80 -18.33
N ILE A 16 13.89 6.69 -17.28
CA ILE A 16 12.63 5.93 -17.31
C ILE A 16 11.47 6.91 -17.25
N VAL A 17 10.57 6.85 -18.23
CA VAL A 17 9.29 7.56 -18.23
C VAL A 17 8.21 6.58 -17.77
N PHE A 18 7.67 6.79 -16.57
CA PHE A 18 6.57 5.99 -16.05
C PHE A 18 5.22 6.71 -16.24
N ILE A 19 4.23 6.00 -16.75
CA ILE A 19 2.88 6.50 -17.02
C ILE A 19 1.90 5.56 -16.34
N ASP A 20 1.31 6.03 -15.24
CA ASP A 20 0.22 5.30 -14.61
C ASP A 20 -1.10 5.57 -15.33
N GLU A 21 -2.03 4.62 -15.25
CA GLU A 21 -3.38 4.71 -15.85
C GLU A 21 -3.36 5.19 -17.32
N ILE A 22 -2.51 4.59 -18.16
CA ILE A 22 -2.33 5.05 -19.55
C ILE A 22 -3.64 5.01 -20.36
N ASP A 23 -4.60 4.17 -19.98
CA ASP A 23 -5.93 4.11 -20.57
C ASP A 23 -6.73 5.41 -20.41
N ALA A 24 -6.50 6.20 -19.36
CA ALA A 24 -7.10 7.52 -19.19
C ALA A 24 -6.63 8.52 -20.26
N LEU A 25 -5.39 8.37 -20.74
CA LEU A 25 -4.82 9.20 -21.80
C LEU A 25 -5.07 8.63 -23.20
N CYS A 26 -5.06 7.29 -23.31
CA CYS A 26 -4.92 6.57 -24.56
C CYS A 26 -6.04 5.55 -24.80
N GLY A 27 -7.25 5.77 -24.26
CA GLY A 27 -8.40 4.90 -24.46
C GLY A 27 -8.85 4.75 -25.93
N GLN A 28 -9.78 3.84 -26.22
CA GLN A 28 -10.35 3.66 -27.56
C GLN A 28 -10.97 4.95 -28.11
N ARG A 29 -10.98 5.07 -29.44
CA ARG A 29 -11.60 6.19 -30.13
C ARG A 29 -13.11 6.03 -30.10
N ASN A 30 -13.78 6.92 -29.38
CA ASN A 30 -15.25 7.02 -29.35
C ASN A 30 -15.68 8.30 -30.07
N ASP A 31 -16.89 8.32 -30.63
CA ASP A 31 -17.45 9.49 -31.33
C ASP A 31 -17.60 10.72 -30.41
N THR A 32 -17.63 10.52 -29.09
CA THR A 32 -17.68 11.56 -28.06
C THR A 32 -16.31 12.04 -27.59
N GLU A 33 -15.21 11.56 -28.18
CA GLU A 33 -13.85 11.95 -27.78
C GLU A 33 -13.52 13.39 -28.19
N SER A 34 -12.97 14.18 -27.25
CA SER A 34 -12.56 15.57 -27.52
C SER A 34 -11.38 15.64 -28.49
N GLU A 35 -11.34 16.69 -29.32
CA GLU A 35 -10.18 16.94 -30.21
C GLU A 35 -8.86 16.98 -29.43
N SER A 36 -8.88 17.55 -28.22
CA SER A 36 -7.72 17.65 -27.35
C SER A 36 -7.15 16.28 -27.00
N SER A 37 -8.00 15.29 -26.68
CA SER A 37 -7.56 13.91 -26.40
C SER A 37 -6.93 13.27 -27.64
N ARG A 38 -7.52 13.46 -28.82
CA ARG A 38 -6.95 12.97 -30.09
C ARG A 38 -5.57 13.55 -30.38
N ARG A 39 -5.36 14.85 -30.12
CA ARG A 39 -4.06 15.50 -30.27
C ARG A 39 -3.03 14.94 -29.29
N VAL A 40 -3.40 14.70 -28.04
CA VAL A 40 -2.52 14.08 -27.03
C VAL A 40 -2.09 12.67 -27.44
N LYS A 41 -3.02 11.83 -27.89
CA LYS A 41 -2.71 10.46 -28.36
C LYS A 41 -1.78 10.47 -29.57
N THR A 42 -2.02 11.38 -30.51
CA THR A 42 -1.19 11.54 -31.70
C THR A 42 0.23 11.97 -31.32
N GLU A 43 0.36 12.97 -30.46
CA GLU A 43 1.66 13.42 -29.96
C GLU A 43 2.41 12.29 -29.24
N PHE A 44 1.71 11.52 -28.40
CA PHE A 44 2.29 10.38 -27.71
C PHE A 44 2.84 9.32 -28.67
N LEU A 45 2.09 8.97 -29.71
CA LEU A 45 2.54 8.03 -30.75
C LEU A 45 3.78 8.55 -31.49
N VAL A 46 3.83 9.85 -31.80
CA VAL A 46 4.98 10.49 -32.47
C VAL A 46 6.22 10.42 -31.59
N GLN A 47 6.08 10.71 -30.29
CA GLN A 47 7.21 10.66 -29.35
C GLN A 47 7.74 9.22 -29.16
N MET A 48 6.85 8.23 -29.09
CA MET A 48 7.23 6.81 -29.01
C MET A 48 7.94 6.30 -30.27
N GLN A 49 7.59 6.83 -31.46
CA GLN A 49 8.28 6.47 -32.70
C GLN A 49 9.71 7.02 -32.80
N GLY A 50 10.03 8.10 -32.07
CA GLY A 50 11.33 8.76 -32.18
C GLY A 50 11.55 9.41 -33.55
N VAL A 51 10.48 9.89 -34.20
CA VAL A 51 10.62 10.55 -35.52
C VAL A 51 11.52 11.79 -35.35
N GLY A 52 12.71 11.74 -35.95
CA GLY A 52 13.70 12.83 -35.91
C GLY A 52 14.60 12.88 -34.67
N THR A 53 14.51 11.93 -33.73
CA THR A 53 15.36 11.89 -32.51
C THR A 53 15.62 10.47 -32.04
N ASP A 54 16.83 10.21 -31.53
CA ASP A 54 17.18 8.92 -30.95
C ASP A 54 16.50 8.75 -29.57
N ASN A 55 15.75 7.65 -29.41
CA ASN A 55 15.15 7.26 -28.14
C ASN A 55 16.06 6.29 -27.35
N ALA A 56 17.29 6.02 -27.83
CA ALA A 56 18.26 5.21 -27.11
C ALA A 56 18.46 5.73 -25.68
N GLY A 57 18.40 4.84 -24.69
CA GLY A 57 18.54 5.23 -23.29
C GLY A 57 17.28 5.78 -22.62
N VAL A 58 16.14 5.88 -23.32
CA VAL A 58 14.83 6.19 -22.70
C VAL A 58 13.93 4.95 -22.70
N LEU A 59 13.56 4.49 -21.52
CA LEU A 59 12.60 3.39 -21.33
C LEU A 59 11.23 3.95 -20.95
N VAL A 60 10.18 3.58 -21.69
CA VAL A 60 8.80 3.94 -21.35
C VAL A 60 8.13 2.76 -20.66
N LEU A 61 7.70 2.96 -19.42
CA LEU A 61 6.89 2.03 -18.64
C LEU A 61 5.47 2.61 -18.51
N ALA A 62 4.47 1.78 -18.73
CA ALA A 62 3.07 2.18 -18.58
C ALA A 62 2.27 1.12 -17.81
N ALA A 63 1.35 1.57 -16.95
CA ALA A 63 0.45 0.74 -16.18
C ALA A 63 -1.01 0.99 -16.59
N THR A 64 -1.83 -0.07 -16.56
CA THR A 64 -3.27 -0.01 -16.83
C THR A 64 -3.98 -1.19 -16.19
N ASN A 65 -5.17 -0.96 -15.64
CA ASN A 65 -6.07 -2.01 -15.16
C ASN A 65 -7.02 -2.51 -16.25
N ILE A 66 -7.11 -1.81 -17.38
CA ILE A 66 -8.12 -2.03 -18.42
C ILE A 66 -7.45 -2.11 -19.82
N PRO A 67 -6.57 -3.11 -20.05
CA PRO A 67 -5.76 -3.17 -21.27
C PRO A 67 -6.57 -3.34 -22.57
N TRP A 68 -7.83 -3.78 -22.48
CA TRP A 68 -8.75 -3.87 -23.63
C TRP A 68 -9.33 -2.50 -24.05
N ALA A 69 -9.38 -1.54 -23.14
CA ALA A 69 -9.86 -0.19 -23.42
C ALA A 69 -8.79 0.69 -24.08
N LEU A 70 -7.55 0.22 -24.21
CA LEU A 70 -6.45 0.98 -24.82
C LEU A 70 -6.58 1.03 -26.35
N ASP A 71 -6.29 2.20 -26.94
CA ASP A 71 -6.20 2.39 -28.39
C ASP A 71 -5.24 1.37 -29.01
N THR A 72 -5.67 0.77 -30.12
CA THR A 72 -4.93 -0.32 -30.75
C THR A 72 -3.56 0.10 -31.28
N ALA A 73 -3.38 1.35 -31.71
CA ALA A 73 -2.10 1.86 -32.18
C ALA A 73 -1.13 2.06 -31.01
N ILE A 74 -1.61 2.57 -29.88
CA ILE A 74 -0.81 2.71 -28.64
C ILE A 74 -0.41 1.33 -28.14
N ARG A 75 -1.37 0.39 -28.06
CA ARG A 75 -1.11 -0.99 -27.63
C ARG A 75 -0.02 -1.66 -28.47
N ARG A 76 0.03 -1.39 -29.79
CA ARG A 76 1.08 -1.91 -30.69
C ARG A 76 2.47 -1.32 -30.43
N ARG A 77 2.58 -0.12 -29.85
CA ARG A 77 3.86 0.50 -29.48
C ARG A 77 4.45 -0.07 -28.19
N PHE A 78 3.63 -0.65 -27.32
CA PHE A 78 4.08 -1.47 -26.20
C PHE A 78 4.29 -2.91 -26.65
N GLU A 79 5.49 -3.20 -27.16
CA GLU A 79 5.89 -4.53 -27.66
C GLU A 79 6.02 -5.56 -26.53
N LYS A 80 6.57 -5.15 -25.38
CA LYS A 80 6.65 -5.96 -24.16
C LYS A 80 5.48 -5.64 -23.25
N ARG A 81 4.74 -6.68 -22.86
CA ARG A 81 3.56 -6.58 -21.97
C ARG A 81 3.70 -7.62 -20.89
N ILE A 82 3.67 -7.18 -19.64
CA ILE A 82 3.81 -8.05 -18.47
C ILE A 82 2.47 -8.06 -17.76
N TYR A 83 1.87 -9.23 -17.62
CA TYR A 83 0.68 -9.40 -16.80
C TYR A 83 1.09 -9.51 -15.34
N ILE A 84 0.47 -8.70 -14.48
CA ILE A 84 0.65 -8.74 -13.03
C ILE A 84 -0.58 -9.44 -12.43
N PRO A 85 -0.49 -10.73 -12.06
CA PRO A 85 -1.59 -11.43 -11.44
C PRO A 85 -1.80 -10.98 -10.00
N LEU A 86 -2.93 -11.38 -9.41
CA LEU A 86 -3.11 -11.33 -7.96
C LEU A 86 -2.04 -12.17 -7.26
N PRO A 87 -1.58 -11.75 -6.07
CA PRO A 87 -0.57 -12.47 -5.31
C PRO A 87 -1.06 -13.87 -4.90
N GLY A 88 -0.17 -14.86 -4.97
CA GLY A 88 -0.41 -16.18 -4.41
C GLY A 88 -0.31 -16.20 -2.88
N VAL A 89 -0.58 -17.34 -2.27
CA VAL A 89 -0.64 -17.47 -0.80
C VAL A 89 0.67 -17.07 -0.12
N ASN A 90 1.82 -17.45 -0.67
CA ASN A 90 3.11 -17.13 -0.08
C ASN A 90 3.44 -15.64 -0.23
N GLU A 91 3.11 -15.03 -1.38
CA GLU A 91 3.25 -13.60 -1.59
C GLU A 91 2.35 -12.81 -0.64
N ARG A 92 1.09 -13.23 -0.43
CA ARG A 92 0.18 -12.59 0.53
C ARG A 92 0.68 -12.66 1.96
N ALA A 93 1.23 -13.81 2.39
CA ALA A 93 1.83 -13.94 3.72
C ALA A 93 3.01 -12.97 3.90
N ALA A 94 3.88 -12.87 2.91
CA ALA A 94 4.98 -11.90 2.90
C ALA A 94 4.46 -10.45 2.92
N MET A 95 3.41 -10.13 2.14
CA MET A 95 2.78 -8.82 2.13
C MET A 95 2.22 -8.43 3.49
N PHE A 96 1.52 -9.32 4.20
CA PHE A 96 1.04 -9.05 5.57
C PHE A 96 2.20 -8.68 6.51
N LYS A 97 3.28 -9.47 6.48
CA LYS A 97 4.48 -9.24 7.30
C LYS A 97 5.15 -7.91 6.95
N THR A 98 5.26 -7.59 5.66
CA THR A 98 5.82 -6.31 5.18
C THR A 98 4.94 -5.12 5.57
N HIS A 99 3.62 -5.21 5.39
CA HIS A 99 2.69 -4.13 5.69
C HIS A 99 2.56 -3.84 7.19
N LEU A 100 2.66 -4.87 8.05
CA LEU A 100 2.69 -4.64 9.49
C LEU A 100 4.02 -4.03 9.95
N GLY A 101 5.11 -4.35 9.23
CA GLY A 101 6.43 -3.77 9.43
C GLY A 101 7.16 -4.30 10.67
N THR A 102 8.45 -4.02 10.77
CA THR A 102 9.32 -4.50 11.86
C THR A 102 9.24 -3.65 13.13
N ASN A 103 8.69 -2.43 13.03
CA ASN A 103 8.63 -1.48 14.13
C ASN A 103 7.29 -1.52 14.87
N THR A 104 6.29 -2.20 14.32
CA THR A 104 5.01 -2.43 14.99
C THR A 104 5.17 -3.49 16.06
N PHE A 105 4.74 -3.20 17.29
CA PHE A 105 4.63 -4.22 18.31
C PHE A 105 3.43 -5.13 18.02
N HIS A 106 3.68 -6.40 17.69
CA HIS A 106 2.64 -7.38 17.41
C HIS A 106 2.95 -8.74 18.05
N MET A 107 1.91 -9.53 18.27
CA MET A 107 2.00 -10.90 18.83
C MET A 107 1.79 -12.00 17.77
N ILE A 108 1.77 -11.62 16.50
CA ILE A 108 1.59 -12.56 15.38
C ILE A 108 2.81 -13.49 15.25
N LYS A 109 2.55 -14.79 15.23
CA LYS A 109 3.54 -15.88 15.09
C LYS A 109 3.78 -16.19 13.62
N GLU A 110 4.92 -16.84 13.33
CA GLU A 110 5.32 -17.08 11.93
C GLU A 110 4.30 -17.93 11.13
N HIS A 111 3.64 -18.91 11.75
CA HIS A 111 2.62 -19.71 11.09
C HIS A 111 1.29 -18.97 10.87
N GLU A 112 1.01 -17.93 11.66
CA GLU A 112 -0.24 -17.15 11.56
C GLU A 112 -0.25 -16.27 10.30
N TRP A 113 0.92 -15.89 9.77
CA TRP A 113 1.00 -15.21 8.46
C TRP A 113 0.45 -16.06 7.32
N MET A 114 0.72 -17.37 7.35
CA MET A 114 0.17 -18.30 6.38
C MET A 114 -1.33 -18.46 6.53
N GLN A 115 -1.84 -18.47 7.77
CA GLN A 115 -3.27 -18.51 8.04
C GLN A 115 -3.98 -17.25 7.51
N LEU A 116 -3.42 -16.06 7.74
CA LEU A 116 -3.95 -14.81 7.17
C LEU A 116 -3.98 -14.85 5.63
N ALA A 117 -2.93 -15.39 5.02
CA ALA A 117 -2.85 -15.50 3.57
C ALA A 117 -3.85 -16.50 2.98
N GLN A 118 -4.12 -17.61 3.67
CA GLN A 118 -5.13 -18.58 3.28
C GLN A 118 -6.54 -17.97 3.34
N ASN A 119 -6.79 -17.14 4.35
CA ASN A 119 -8.09 -16.48 4.55
C ASN A 119 -8.30 -15.23 3.67
N SER A 120 -7.29 -14.81 2.90
CA SER A 120 -7.34 -13.63 2.02
C SER A 120 -7.29 -14.01 0.54
N GLU A 121 -7.97 -15.09 0.15
CA GLU A 121 -8.03 -15.51 -1.25
C GLU A 121 -8.55 -14.38 -2.14
N HIS A 122 -7.90 -14.19 -3.30
CA HIS A 122 -8.16 -13.11 -4.26
C HIS A 122 -7.86 -11.69 -3.81
N TYR A 123 -7.28 -11.49 -2.61
CA TYR A 123 -6.90 -10.14 -2.17
C TYR A 123 -5.69 -9.64 -2.97
N SER A 124 -5.77 -8.38 -3.40
CA SER A 124 -4.63 -7.65 -3.95
C SER A 124 -3.71 -7.15 -2.83
N GLY A 125 -2.53 -6.64 -3.20
CA GLY A 125 -1.66 -5.97 -2.24
C GLY A 125 -2.31 -4.75 -1.59
N ALA A 126 -3.19 -4.05 -2.32
CA ALA A 126 -3.94 -2.91 -1.78
C ALA A 126 -4.93 -3.34 -0.69
N ASP A 127 -5.64 -4.45 -0.90
CA ASP A 127 -6.59 -5.01 0.06
C ASP A 127 -5.86 -5.46 1.33
N ILE A 128 -4.74 -6.17 1.19
CA ILE A 128 -3.90 -6.57 2.33
C ILE A 128 -3.39 -5.35 3.11
N GLY A 129 -2.92 -4.32 2.40
CA GLY A 129 -2.51 -3.07 3.01
C GLY A 129 -3.65 -2.39 3.77
N PHE A 130 -4.89 -2.47 3.28
CA PHE A 130 -6.08 -1.98 3.98
C PHE A 130 -6.36 -2.77 5.26
N VAL A 131 -6.33 -4.11 5.20
CA VAL A 131 -6.52 -4.98 6.36
C VAL A 131 -5.50 -4.66 7.46
N CYS A 132 -4.22 -4.54 7.10
CA CYS A 132 -3.16 -4.16 8.05
C CYS A 132 -3.42 -2.80 8.69
N ARG A 133 -3.84 -1.79 7.91
CA ARG A 133 -4.17 -0.47 8.46
C ARG A 133 -5.34 -0.52 9.43
N GLU A 134 -6.42 -1.25 9.11
CA GLU A 134 -7.55 -1.40 10.02
C GLU A 134 -7.16 -2.17 11.29
N ALA A 135 -6.34 -3.22 11.18
CA ALA A 135 -5.85 -3.96 12.33
C ALA A 135 -4.97 -3.10 13.24
N LEU A 136 -4.11 -2.24 12.68
CA LEU A 136 -3.27 -1.30 13.44
C LEU A 136 -4.09 -0.28 14.24
N LEU A 137 -5.30 0.06 13.80
CA LEU A 137 -6.18 0.98 14.53
C LEU A 137 -6.92 0.31 15.70
N ARG A 138 -7.04 -1.02 15.73
CA ARG A 138 -7.80 -1.71 16.78
C ARG A 138 -7.20 -1.56 18.18
N PRO A 139 -5.88 -1.71 18.40
CA PRO A 139 -5.27 -1.43 19.70
C PRO A 139 -5.51 0.02 20.16
N ILE A 140 -5.47 0.99 19.25
CA ILE A 140 -5.73 2.41 19.54
C ILE A 140 -7.20 2.61 19.95
N ARG A 141 -8.15 1.99 19.25
CA ARG A 141 -9.59 2.05 19.60
C ARG A 141 -9.83 1.43 20.98
N ARG A 142 -9.21 0.28 21.29
CA ARG A 142 -9.27 -0.36 22.62
C ARG A 142 -8.74 0.56 23.71
N LEU A 143 -7.58 1.17 23.47
CA LEU A 143 -6.93 2.12 24.37
C LEU A 143 -7.83 3.33 24.67
N GLY A 144 -8.45 3.94 23.65
CA GLY A 144 -9.35 5.09 23.83
C GLY A 144 -10.62 4.75 24.63
N SER A 145 -11.10 3.50 24.55
CA SER A 145 -12.25 3.01 25.31
C SER A 145 -11.89 2.37 26.66
N ALA A 146 -10.61 2.29 27.01
CA ALA A 146 -10.17 1.59 28.21
C ALA A 146 -10.52 2.38 29.47
N ALA A 147 -11.16 1.71 30.42
CA ALA A 147 -11.50 2.26 31.72
C ALA A 147 -10.58 1.78 32.86
N HIS A 148 -9.71 0.79 32.58
CA HIS A 148 -8.83 0.20 33.58
C HIS A 148 -7.43 -0.06 33.01
N PHE A 149 -6.43 0.29 33.80
CA PHE A 149 -5.02 0.11 33.48
C PHE A 149 -4.28 -0.52 34.66
N LYS A 150 -3.15 -1.18 34.37
CA LYS A 150 -2.24 -1.72 35.38
C LYS A 150 -0.80 -1.32 35.09
N ARG A 151 0.02 -1.21 36.13
CA ARG A 151 1.46 -0.97 36.00
C ARG A 151 2.17 -2.27 35.61
N VAL A 152 3.04 -2.19 34.60
CA VAL A 152 3.91 -3.27 34.15
C VAL A 152 5.35 -2.77 34.06
N GLN A 153 6.33 -3.66 34.26
CA GLN A 153 7.73 -3.27 34.12
C GLN A 153 8.05 -2.93 32.65
N ASN A 154 8.81 -1.86 32.44
CA ASN A 154 9.25 -1.49 31.11
C ASN A 154 10.37 -2.44 30.65
N PRO A 155 10.20 -3.18 29.53
CA PRO A 155 11.24 -4.06 29.03
C PRO A 155 12.41 -3.29 28.40
N LYS A 156 12.24 -1.99 28.09
CA LYS A 156 13.29 -1.16 27.49
C LYS A 156 14.12 -0.47 28.58
N PRO A 157 15.46 -0.50 28.49
CA PRO A 157 16.32 0.14 29.48
C PRO A 157 16.26 1.68 29.44
N ASP A 158 15.94 2.27 28.29
CA ASP A 158 15.93 3.73 28.06
C ASP A 158 14.56 4.39 28.29
N GLY A 159 13.92 4.13 29.43
CA GLY A 159 12.61 4.71 29.72
C GLY A 159 12.19 4.68 31.19
N PRO A 160 10.96 5.12 31.50
CA PRO A 160 10.41 4.99 32.85
C PRO A 160 10.38 3.51 33.25
N ARG A 161 10.63 3.21 34.53
CA ARG A 161 10.73 1.83 35.04
C ARG A 161 9.42 1.04 34.89
N GLU A 162 8.29 1.74 34.91
CA GLU A 162 6.96 1.14 34.81
C GLU A 162 6.11 1.87 33.78
N LEU A 163 5.33 1.10 33.03
CA LEU A 163 4.38 1.59 32.03
C LEU A 163 2.95 1.18 32.41
N TRP A 164 1.97 1.90 31.89
CA TRP A 164 0.57 1.57 31.98
C TRP A 164 0.14 0.70 30.80
N LEU A 165 -0.42 -0.47 31.10
CA LEU A 165 -1.01 -1.37 30.13
C LEU A 165 -2.52 -1.47 30.37
N THR A 166 -3.30 -1.52 29.30
CA THR A 166 -4.75 -1.77 29.39
C THR A 166 -5.03 -3.13 30.03
N CYS A 167 -6.07 -3.23 30.86
CA CYS A 167 -6.46 -4.47 31.52
C CYS A 167 -7.97 -4.59 31.71
N SER A 168 -8.43 -5.80 32.00
CA SER A 168 -9.84 -6.04 32.36
C SER A 168 -10.14 -5.51 33.77
N PRO A 169 -11.39 -5.08 34.07
CA PRO A 169 -11.77 -4.64 35.41
C PRO A 169 -11.55 -5.67 36.54
N GLY A 170 -11.55 -6.97 36.21
CA GLY A 170 -11.32 -8.06 37.17
C GLY A 170 -9.85 -8.41 37.42
N ASP A 171 -8.89 -7.67 36.83
CA ASP A 171 -7.46 -7.90 37.09
C ASP A 171 -7.13 -7.44 38.54
N PRO A 172 -6.44 -8.25 39.36
CA PRO A 172 -6.12 -7.90 40.75
C PRO A 172 -5.36 -6.58 40.92
N TYR A 173 -4.67 -6.14 39.87
CA TYR A 173 -3.89 -4.89 39.85
C TYR A 173 -4.55 -3.81 38.99
N ALA A 174 -5.81 -3.99 38.58
CA ALA A 174 -6.56 -3.00 37.81
C ALA A 174 -6.78 -1.72 38.61
N GLN A 175 -6.48 -0.59 37.98
CA GLN A 175 -6.81 0.74 38.48
C GLN A 175 -7.76 1.40 37.49
N ALA A 176 -8.86 1.97 38.01
CA ALA A 176 -9.83 2.70 37.20
C ALA A 176 -9.24 4.04 36.76
N LEU A 177 -8.82 4.11 35.50
CA LEU A 177 -8.10 5.22 34.89
C LEU A 177 -8.51 5.35 33.43
N THR A 178 -8.53 6.57 32.90
CA THR A 178 -8.75 6.82 31.47
C THR A 178 -7.45 7.22 30.78
N LEU A 179 -7.40 7.11 29.44
CA LEU A 179 -6.21 7.43 28.67
C LEU A 179 -5.72 8.88 28.88
N ASP A 180 -6.64 9.85 29.03
CA ASP A 180 -6.31 11.27 29.24
C ASP A 180 -5.54 11.54 30.54
N GLN A 181 -5.59 10.60 31.49
CA GLN A 181 -4.88 10.69 32.77
C GLN A 181 -3.47 10.10 32.71
N ILE A 182 -3.09 9.48 31.59
CA ILE A 182 -1.81 8.79 31.41
C ILE A 182 -0.94 9.61 30.46
N LYS A 183 0.30 9.89 30.88
CA LYS A 183 1.28 10.51 29.99
C LYS A 183 1.71 9.52 28.90
N SER A 184 1.88 10.01 27.68
CA SER A 184 2.26 9.18 26.53
C SER A 184 3.56 8.39 26.74
N GLU A 185 4.52 8.95 27.46
CA GLU A 185 5.81 8.31 27.80
C GLU A 185 5.69 7.17 28.82
N GLU A 186 4.62 7.16 29.62
CA GLU A 186 4.32 6.12 30.58
C GLU A 186 3.36 5.07 30.02
N LEU A 187 2.94 5.18 28.76
CA LEU A 187 1.99 4.26 28.17
C LEU A 187 2.70 3.08 27.49
N CYS A 188 2.22 1.86 27.77
CA CYS A 188 2.57 0.67 27.00
C CYS A 188 1.55 0.48 25.88
N GLU A 189 1.99 0.65 24.64
CA GLU A 189 1.14 0.41 23.47
C GLU A 189 0.70 -1.07 23.41
N PRO A 190 -0.62 -1.34 23.33
CA PRO A 190 -1.09 -2.71 23.20
C PRO A 190 -0.65 -3.30 21.86
N PRO A 191 -0.21 -4.57 21.82
CA PRO A 191 0.24 -5.19 20.57
C PRO A 191 -0.94 -5.41 19.62
N VAL A 192 -0.64 -5.38 18.31
CA VAL A 192 -1.54 -5.98 17.31
C VAL A 192 -1.55 -7.49 17.50
N THR A 193 -2.74 -8.07 17.59
CA THR A 193 -2.95 -9.51 17.79
C THR A 193 -3.56 -10.15 16.55
N MET A 194 -3.53 -11.48 16.48
CA MET A 194 -4.19 -12.21 15.40
C MET A 194 -5.70 -11.91 15.34
N SER A 195 -6.37 -11.75 16.48
CA SER A 195 -7.79 -11.36 16.53
C SER A 195 -8.06 -9.98 15.93
N ASP A 196 -7.12 -9.05 16.06
CA ASP A 196 -7.23 -7.74 15.41
C ASP A 196 -7.17 -7.88 13.87
N MET A 197 -6.27 -8.73 13.39
CA MET A 197 -6.12 -9.02 11.96
C MET A 197 -7.33 -9.77 11.39
N GLU A 198 -7.81 -10.82 12.08
CA GLU A 198 -8.99 -11.58 11.67
C GLU A 198 -10.23 -10.70 11.63
N GLY A 199 -10.42 -9.84 12.63
CA GLY A 199 -11.54 -8.92 12.61
C GLY A 199 -11.44 -7.88 11.48
N ALA A 200 -10.24 -7.57 10.99
CA ALA A 200 -10.04 -6.65 9.87
C ALA A 200 -10.18 -7.32 8.49
N LEU A 201 -10.24 -8.66 8.44
CA LEU A 201 -10.49 -9.41 7.20
C LEU A 201 -11.98 -9.49 6.82
N VAL A 202 -12.90 -9.26 7.77
CA VAL A 202 -14.36 -9.38 7.63
C VAL A 202 -14.99 -8.12 7.07
#